data_AF-A0A2N6A1N2-F1
#
_entry.id   AF-A0A2N6A1N2-F1
#
_cell.length_a   1.000
_cell.length_b   1.000
_cell.length_c   1.000
_cell.angle_alpha   90.00
_cell.angle_beta   90.00
_cell.angle_gamma   90.00
#
_symmetry.space_group_name_H-M   'P 1'
#
loop_
_entity.id
_entity.type
_entity.pdbx_description
1 polymer ?
#
loop_
_entity_poly.entity_id
_entity_poly.type
_entity_poly.pdbx_seq_one_letter_code
_entity_poly.pdbx_strand_id
1 'polypeptide(L)'
;MKSKYKNNTGFTIIELIIVIAIIALLAVAVFVIINPAKRIGESRDAQRWLDLRAIASAVEKYTSENAILPSDFSIGTLTTDSKVVLCSSAAELSCDGETADCAVVDDEDFIGKYLPELPVDPAKDNDGDTGYYISVSTGGILSFGACESYDTNDVPFVKSTTPGWSCGSDLVDPRDDNIYGSILAADGNCWMDRNLGATRAAIAYNDSQAYGDLYQWGRYADGHQLTTSDNTATLSASDTPGHGDFITAASSPNDWRSPQSSSLWQGENGTNNPCPNGWRLPTGGGGGEWAGLISAEGITNSVTAYNSSLKLVVSGRRHDDNGGLSLQGSWGYYWSSTVSGSNSSSVYFSSSGVSSSFNVTRARGHAVRCIRDS
;
A
#
# COMPACT_ATOMS: atom_id res chain seq x y z
N MET A 1 78.94 8.88 -33.39
CA MET A 1 77.51 8.71 -33.03
C MET A 1 77.34 9.06 -31.57
N LYS A 2 76.62 10.15 -31.24
CA LYS A 2 76.35 10.54 -29.84
C LYS A 2 75.12 9.77 -29.32
N SER A 3 75.29 9.05 -28.21
CA SER A 3 74.26 8.27 -27.53
C SER A 3 73.15 9.18 -26.96
N LYS A 4 71.89 8.88 -27.29
CA LYS A 4 70.69 9.49 -26.68
C LYS A 4 70.45 8.82 -25.32
N TYR A 5 70.74 9.52 -24.21
CA TYR A 5 70.28 9.11 -22.88
C TYR A 5 68.77 9.37 -22.77
N LYS A 6 67.98 8.30 -22.61
CA LYS A 6 66.56 8.40 -22.21
C LYS A 6 66.51 8.80 -20.73
N ASN A 7 65.99 9.98 -20.43
CA ASN A 7 65.70 10.39 -19.06
C ASN A 7 64.52 9.57 -18.53
N ASN A 8 64.81 8.53 -17.75
CA ASN A 8 63.79 7.93 -16.89
C ASN A 8 63.53 8.94 -15.75
N THR A 9 62.45 9.69 -15.85
CA THR A 9 61.93 10.52 -14.77
C THR A 9 61.49 9.60 -13.63
N GLY A 10 62.37 9.40 -12.65
CA GLY A 10 62.02 8.72 -11.41
C GLY A 10 61.07 9.59 -10.59
N PHE A 11 60.04 8.98 -10.01
CA PHE A 11 59.17 9.67 -9.06
C PHE A 11 59.97 10.17 -7.88
N THR A 12 59.70 11.40 -7.47
CA THR A 12 60.31 11.99 -6.29
C THR A 12 59.65 11.42 -5.04
N ILE A 13 60.41 11.32 -3.94
CA ILE A 13 59.89 10.84 -2.65
C ILE A 13 58.72 11.73 -2.18
N ILE A 14 58.74 13.02 -2.50
CA ILE A 14 57.66 13.95 -2.13
C ILE A 14 56.35 13.67 -2.86
N GLU A 15 56.38 13.27 -4.14
CA GLU A 15 55.18 12.86 -4.88
C GLU A 15 54.54 11.61 -4.27
N LEU A 16 55.36 10.64 -3.85
CA LEU A 16 54.85 9.43 -3.21
C LEU A 16 54.19 9.74 -1.85
N ILE A 17 54.79 10.64 -1.07
CA ILE A 17 54.26 11.04 0.24
C ILE A 17 52.93 11.80 0.11
N ILE A 18 52.79 12.66 -0.90
CA ILE A 18 51.53 13.38 -1.14
C ILE A 18 50.42 12.40 -1.54
N VAL A 19 50.73 11.41 -2.40
CA VAL A 19 49.74 10.41 -2.85
C VAL A 19 49.24 9.57 -1.68
N ILE A 20 50.12 9.07 -0.81
CA ILE A 20 49.68 8.27 0.35
C ILE A 20 48.86 9.12 1.35
N ALA A 21 49.19 10.40 1.51
CA ALA A 21 48.43 11.31 2.37
C ALA A 21 47.01 11.55 1.83
N ILE A 22 46.87 11.73 0.52
CA ILE A 22 45.57 11.89 -0.14
C ILE A 22 44.76 10.59 -0.06
N ILE A 23 45.38 9.42 -0.30
CA ILE A 23 44.69 8.12 -0.19
C ILE A 23 44.19 7.89 1.23
N ALA A 24 45.01 8.18 2.26
CA ALA A 24 44.60 8.04 3.66
C ALA A 24 43.42 8.95 4.01
N LEU A 25 43.43 10.21 3.55
CA LEU A 25 42.33 11.16 3.73
C LEU A 25 41.04 10.67 3.05
N LEU A 26 41.14 10.25 1.79
CA LEU A 26 39.99 9.77 1.01
C LEU A 26 39.42 8.48 1.60
N ALA A 27 40.26 7.57 2.09
CA ALA A 27 39.80 6.34 2.73
C ALA A 27 38.92 6.64 3.96
N VAL A 28 39.34 7.58 4.83
CA VAL A 28 38.54 8.01 5.98
C VAL A 28 37.21 8.63 5.53
N ALA A 29 37.22 9.47 4.51
CA ALA A 29 35.99 10.08 3.98
C ALA A 29 35.00 9.04 3.40
N VAL A 30 35.49 8.00 2.73
CA VAL A 30 34.66 6.91 2.19
C VAL A 30 34.01 6.08 3.30
N PHE A 31 34.73 5.82 4.41
CA PHE A 31 34.16 5.13 5.58
C PHE A 31 33.05 5.92 6.27
N VAL A 32 33.09 7.26 6.23
CA VAL A 32 32.01 8.10 6.75
C VAL A 32 30.76 8.05 5.85
N ILE A 33 30.95 7.88 4.54
CA ILE A 33 29.83 7.80 3.56
C ILE A 33 29.20 6.39 3.54
N ILE A 34 30.00 5.34 3.69
CA ILE A 34 29.54 3.96 3.73
C ILE A 34 29.46 3.54 5.19
N ASN A 35 28.36 3.85 5.88
CA ASN A 35 28.09 3.26 7.19
C ASN A 35 27.89 1.74 7.00
N PRO A 36 28.89 0.89 7.33
CA PRO A 36 28.84 -0.53 7.00
C PRO A 36 27.81 -1.26 7.86
N ALA A 37 27.59 -0.80 9.09
CA ALA A 37 26.52 -1.30 9.95
C ALA A 37 25.15 -1.10 9.28
N LYS A 38 24.96 0.04 8.60
CA LYS A 38 23.70 0.35 7.90
C LYS A 38 23.40 -0.59 6.76
N ARG A 39 24.40 -0.86 5.91
CA ARG A 39 24.21 -1.78 4.77
C ARG A 39 23.96 -3.22 5.22
N ILE A 40 24.59 -3.66 6.30
CA ILE A 40 24.35 -5.00 6.85
C ILE A 40 22.94 -5.06 7.44
N GLY A 41 22.52 -4.03 8.16
CA GLY A 41 21.14 -3.89 8.66
C GLY A 41 20.08 -3.96 7.57
N GLU A 42 20.20 -3.12 6.54
CA GLU A 42 19.29 -3.11 5.38
C GLU A 42 19.24 -4.47 4.67
N SER A 43 20.37 -5.18 4.58
CA SER A 43 20.41 -6.52 3.99
C SER A 43 19.69 -7.57 4.85
N ARG A 44 19.77 -7.46 6.17
CA ARG A 44 19.06 -8.37 7.10
C ARG A 44 17.56 -8.11 7.06
N ASP A 45 17.14 -6.85 7.03
CA ASP A 45 15.72 -6.48 6.91
C ASP A 45 15.12 -6.92 5.57
N ALA A 46 15.89 -6.87 4.48
CA ALA A 46 15.46 -7.44 3.19
C ALA A 46 15.26 -8.97 3.25
N GLN A 47 16.09 -9.69 4.01
CA GLN A 47 15.94 -11.13 4.22
C GLN A 47 14.73 -11.44 5.10
N ARG A 48 14.58 -10.73 6.24
CA ARG A 48 13.39 -10.80 7.11
C ARG A 48 12.10 -10.60 6.33
N TRP A 49 12.09 -9.67 5.38
CA TRP A 49 10.95 -9.44 4.51
C TRP A 49 10.57 -10.65 3.64
N LEU A 50 11.57 -11.34 3.07
CA LEU A 50 11.33 -12.56 2.28
C LEU A 50 10.82 -13.70 3.15
N ASP A 51 11.36 -13.84 4.35
CA ASP A 51 11.03 -14.89 5.30
C ASP A 51 9.60 -14.74 5.84
N LEU A 52 9.24 -13.53 6.28
CA LEU A 52 7.87 -13.21 6.72
C LEU A 52 6.84 -13.43 5.61
N ARG A 53 7.20 -13.07 4.37
CA ARG A 53 6.34 -13.32 3.21
C ARG A 53 6.16 -14.82 2.94
N ALA A 54 7.22 -15.62 3.11
CA ALA A 54 7.15 -17.07 2.94
C ALA A 54 6.21 -17.71 3.98
N ILE A 55 6.35 -17.33 5.25
CA ILE A 55 5.48 -17.80 6.35
C ILE A 55 4.03 -17.44 6.06
N ALA A 56 3.73 -16.17 5.78
CA ALA A 56 2.36 -15.73 5.57
C ALA A 56 1.71 -16.38 4.32
N SER A 57 2.47 -16.55 3.23
CA SER A 57 1.98 -17.22 2.02
C SER A 57 1.67 -18.70 2.27
N ALA A 58 2.46 -19.36 3.11
CA ALA A 58 2.22 -20.75 3.49
C ALA A 58 0.93 -20.89 4.31
N VAL A 59 0.73 -20.02 5.30
CA VAL A 59 -0.50 -20.02 6.12
C VAL A 59 -1.72 -19.72 5.27
N GLU A 60 -1.64 -18.72 4.38
CA GLU A 60 -2.73 -18.39 3.45
C GLU A 60 -3.11 -19.58 2.56
N LYS A 61 -2.10 -20.26 2.00
CA LYS A 61 -2.34 -21.43 1.16
C LYS A 61 -2.96 -22.59 1.95
N TYR A 62 -2.47 -22.85 3.17
CA TYR A 62 -3.06 -23.86 4.06
C TYR A 62 -4.53 -23.54 4.35
N THR A 63 -4.82 -22.31 4.76
CA THR A 63 -6.18 -21.89 5.10
C THR A 63 -7.11 -21.87 3.91
N SER A 64 -6.62 -21.51 2.72
CA SER A 64 -7.39 -21.58 1.48
C SER A 64 -7.79 -23.02 1.11
N GLU A 65 -6.95 -24.02 1.43
CA GLU A 65 -7.24 -25.42 1.10
C GLU A 65 -8.06 -26.13 2.17
N ASN A 66 -7.84 -25.78 3.45
CA ASN A 66 -8.43 -26.51 4.59
C ASN A 66 -9.58 -25.77 5.27
N ALA A 67 -9.82 -24.50 4.93
CA ALA A 67 -10.81 -23.60 5.56
C ALA A 67 -10.63 -23.43 7.08
N ILE A 68 -9.45 -23.78 7.60
CA ILE A 68 -9.02 -23.62 9.00
C ILE A 68 -7.57 -23.12 9.04
N LEU A 69 -7.15 -22.58 10.18
CA LEU A 69 -5.74 -22.26 10.43
C LEU A 69 -4.97 -23.55 10.76
N PRO A 70 -3.64 -23.58 10.51
CA PRO A 70 -2.76 -24.59 11.10
C PRO A 70 -2.97 -24.62 12.62
N SER A 71 -2.96 -25.80 13.24
CA SER A 71 -3.33 -25.92 14.67
C SER A 71 -2.43 -25.10 15.58
N ASP A 72 -1.16 -24.98 15.20
CA ASP A 72 -0.11 -24.24 15.92
C ASP A 72 -0.34 -22.73 15.91
N PHE A 73 -1.17 -22.24 14.99
CA PHE A 73 -1.58 -20.84 14.89
C PHE A 73 -3.02 -20.60 15.36
N SER A 74 -3.64 -21.57 16.04
CA SER A 74 -5.01 -21.42 16.52
C SER A 74 -5.12 -20.31 17.58
N ILE A 75 -6.18 -19.50 17.51
CA ILE A 75 -6.37 -18.30 18.35
C ILE A 75 -6.50 -18.63 19.85
N GLY A 76 -6.74 -19.90 20.21
CA GLY A 76 -6.79 -20.35 21.61
C GLY A 76 -5.43 -20.36 22.31
N THR A 77 -4.32 -20.33 21.58
CA THR A 77 -2.94 -20.30 22.10
C THR A 77 -2.28 -18.93 22.00
N LEU A 78 -2.92 -17.96 21.33
CA LEU A 78 -2.39 -16.61 21.13
C LEU A 78 -3.14 -15.60 22.02
N THR A 79 -2.40 -14.90 22.88
CA THR A 79 -2.92 -13.75 23.61
C THR A 79 -3.07 -12.56 22.66
N THR A 80 -4.24 -11.91 22.69
CA THR A 80 -4.52 -10.74 21.86
C THR A 80 -3.51 -9.62 22.11
N ASP A 81 -3.10 -8.95 21.04
CA ASP A 81 -2.14 -7.85 21.02
C ASP A 81 -0.79 -8.17 21.70
N SER A 82 -0.43 -9.47 21.76
CA SER A 82 0.84 -9.96 22.30
C SER A 82 1.68 -10.61 21.20
N LYS A 83 3.00 -10.48 21.28
CA LYS A 83 3.95 -11.13 20.37
C LYS A 83 4.27 -12.53 20.90
N VAL A 84 4.08 -13.54 20.05
CA VAL A 84 4.43 -14.93 20.34
C VAL A 84 5.46 -15.36 19.31
N VAL A 85 6.66 -15.74 19.75
CA VAL A 85 7.79 -16.07 18.87
C VAL A 85 7.58 -17.45 18.24
N LEU A 86 7.85 -17.59 16.95
CA LEU A 86 7.82 -18.86 16.25
C LEU A 86 9.07 -19.66 16.60
N CYS A 87 8.91 -20.96 16.87
CA CYS A 87 9.97 -21.80 17.38
C CYS A 87 9.76 -23.26 16.98
N SER A 88 10.83 -24.04 16.90
CA SER A 88 10.80 -25.49 16.66
C SER A 88 10.66 -26.31 17.95
N SER A 89 10.87 -25.67 19.11
CA SER A 89 10.76 -26.32 20.43
C SER A 89 10.40 -25.32 21.52
N ALA A 90 9.58 -25.74 22.49
CA ALA A 90 9.08 -24.90 23.56
C ALA A 90 10.21 -24.26 24.39
N ALA A 91 10.23 -22.93 24.47
CA ALA A 91 11.18 -22.14 25.25
C ALA A 91 10.54 -20.81 25.72
N GLU A 92 11.07 -20.21 26.79
CA GLU A 92 10.80 -18.80 27.09
C GLU A 92 11.75 -17.94 26.26
N LEU A 93 11.19 -17.10 25.40
CA LEU A 93 11.95 -16.30 24.44
C LEU A 93 11.81 -14.81 24.75
N SER A 94 12.51 -13.97 23.99
CA SER A 94 12.38 -12.52 24.08
C SER A 94 12.16 -11.91 22.72
N CYS A 95 11.24 -10.94 22.67
CA CYS A 95 10.91 -10.15 21.50
C CYS A 95 10.88 -8.67 21.88
N ASP A 96 11.65 -7.83 21.19
CA ASP A 96 11.83 -6.40 21.52
C ASP A 96 12.26 -6.12 22.98
N GLY A 97 12.98 -7.04 23.60
CA GLY A 97 13.44 -6.92 24.98
C GLY A 97 12.38 -7.27 26.05
N GLU A 98 11.18 -7.67 25.63
CA GLU A 98 10.14 -8.21 26.51
C GLU A 98 10.13 -9.74 26.45
N THR A 99 9.62 -10.39 27.50
CA THR A 99 9.40 -11.85 27.49
C THR A 99 8.27 -12.19 26.53
N ALA A 100 8.50 -13.19 25.69
CA ALA A 100 7.52 -13.67 24.71
C ALA A 100 7.36 -15.19 24.82
N ASP A 101 6.11 -15.62 24.70
CA ASP A 101 5.76 -17.04 24.58
C ASP A 101 6.26 -17.59 23.23
N CYS A 102 6.35 -18.92 23.13
CA CYS A 102 6.82 -19.62 21.95
C CYS A 102 5.68 -20.45 21.35
N ALA A 103 5.32 -20.14 20.10
CA ALA A 103 4.40 -20.91 19.27
C ALA A 103 5.23 -22.00 18.57
N VAL A 104 5.20 -23.21 19.14
CA VAL A 104 5.88 -24.37 18.55
C VAL A 104 5.19 -24.71 17.24
N VAL A 105 5.93 -24.62 16.13
CA VAL A 105 5.42 -24.93 14.78
C VAL A 105 5.99 -26.28 14.36
N ASP A 106 5.26 -27.34 14.66
CA ASP A 106 5.65 -28.73 14.38
C ASP A 106 4.57 -29.54 13.65
N ASP A 107 3.48 -28.89 13.23
CA ASP A 107 2.41 -29.53 12.47
C ASP A 107 2.92 -30.11 11.14
N GLU A 108 2.91 -31.45 11.05
CA GLU A 108 3.36 -32.20 9.88
C GLU A 108 2.50 -31.94 8.63
N ASP A 109 1.28 -31.42 8.81
CA ASP A 109 0.42 -31.08 7.68
C ASP A 109 0.71 -29.67 7.10
N PHE A 110 1.47 -28.86 7.84
CA PHE A 110 1.87 -27.50 7.50
C PHE A 110 3.35 -27.42 7.07
N ILE A 111 4.26 -27.78 7.99
CA ILE A 111 5.71 -27.80 7.73
C ILE A 111 6.04 -28.94 6.76
N GLY A 112 6.97 -28.70 5.83
CA GLY A 112 7.34 -29.62 4.76
C GLY A 112 6.36 -29.66 3.56
N LYS A 113 5.09 -29.27 3.74
CA LYS A 113 4.08 -29.19 2.66
C LYS A 113 3.82 -27.78 2.15
N TYR A 114 3.53 -26.83 3.05
CA TYR A 114 3.22 -25.44 2.71
C TYR A 114 4.39 -24.50 3.00
N LEU A 115 5.15 -24.80 4.06
CA LEU A 115 6.38 -24.11 4.43
C LEU A 115 7.52 -25.15 4.53
N PRO A 116 8.56 -25.12 3.67
CA PRO A 116 9.57 -26.18 3.66
C PRO A 116 10.28 -26.38 5.01
N GLU A 117 10.67 -25.29 5.66
CA GLU A 117 11.29 -25.24 6.99
C GLU A 117 10.96 -23.88 7.63
N LEU A 118 11.09 -23.78 8.96
CA LEU A 118 10.94 -22.50 9.66
C LEU A 118 12.10 -21.56 9.30
N PRO A 119 11.82 -20.37 8.72
CA PRO A 119 12.86 -19.37 8.51
C PRO A 119 13.42 -18.87 9.84
N VAL A 120 14.70 -18.53 9.84
CA VAL A 120 15.42 -18.02 11.02
C VAL A 120 15.98 -16.65 10.70
N ASP A 121 15.70 -15.68 11.57
CA ASP A 121 16.18 -14.32 11.47
C ASP A 121 17.71 -14.30 11.31
N PRO A 122 18.29 -13.48 10.41
CA PRO A 122 19.75 -13.40 10.23
C PRO A 122 20.56 -13.01 11.48
N ALA A 123 19.90 -12.55 12.54
CA ALA A 123 20.51 -12.27 13.85
C ALA A 123 20.41 -13.44 14.85
N LYS A 124 19.70 -14.52 14.49
CA LYS A 124 19.52 -15.76 15.27
C LYS A 124 20.30 -16.92 14.64
N ASP A 125 20.51 -17.97 15.43
CA ASP A 125 21.39 -19.09 15.06
C ASP A 125 20.64 -20.41 14.78
N ASN A 126 19.37 -20.53 15.16
CA ASN A 126 18.59 -21.76 15.03
C ASN A 126 17.07 -21.47 15.05
N ASP A 127 16.28 -22.47 14.68
CA ASP A 127 14.82 -22.42 14.65
C ASP A 127 14.15 -22.58 16.02
N GLY A 128 14.89 -22.88 17.08
CA GLY A 128 14.38 -22.87 18.46
C GLY A 128 14.03 -21.46 18.95
N ASP A 129 14.67 -20.44 18.35
CA ASP A 129 14.30 -19.02 18.45
C ASP A 129 14.48 -18.40 17.07
N THR A 130 13.42 -18.45 16.26
CA THR A 130 13.48 -17.92 14.89
C THR A 130 13.68 -16.40 14.85
N GLY A 131 13.40 -15.68 15.94
CA GLY A 131 13.35 -14.21 15.93
C GLY A 131 12.15 -13.63 15.16
N TYR A 132 11.26 -14.46 14.63
CA TYR A 132 9.99 -14.05 14.04
C TYR A 132 8.85 -14.31 15.02
N TYR A 133 7.86 -13.43 15.03
CA TYR A 133 6.69 -13.57 15.88
C TYR A 133 5.39 -13.58 15.09
N ILE A 134 4.38 -14.17 15.70
CA ILE A 134 2.98 -14.05 15.34
C ILE A 134 2.24 -13.23 16.42
N SER A 135 1.31 -12.39 16.00
CA SER A 135 0.40 -11.69 16.92
C SER A 135 -1.01 -11.69 16.34
N VAL A 136 -2.01 -11.66 17.22
CA VAL A 136 -3.43 -11.57 16.84
C VAL A 136 -4.03 -10.30 17.39
N SER A 137 -4.64 -9.47 16.54
CA SER A 137 -5.33 -8.26 17.00
C SER A 137 -6.68 -8.58 17.66
N THR A 138 -7.24 -7.60 18.35
CA THR A 138 -8.63 -7.66 18.87
C THR A 138 -9.67 -7.97 17.78
N GLY A 139 -9.36 -7.73 16.50
CA GLY A 139 -10.20 -8.08 15.34
C GLY A 139 -9.95 -9.47 14.74
N GLY A 140 -9.11 -10.31 15.35
CA GLY A 140 -8.78 -11.65 14.83
C GLY A 140 -7.82 -11.65 13.63
N ILE A 141 -7.16 -10.51 13.37
CA ILE A 141 -6.15 -10.41 12.30
C ILE A 141 -4.84 -10.97 12.84
N LEU A 142 -4.33 -12.01 12.18
CA LEU A 142 -2.99 -12.52 12.40
C LEU A 142 -1.96 -11.66 11.66
N SER A 143 -0.86 -11.35 12.33
CA SER A 143 0.25 -10.57 11.81
C SER A 143 1.56 -11.31 12.08
N PHE A 144 2.51 -11.20 11.15
CA PHE A 144 3.85 -11.76 11.29
C PHE A 144 4.88 -10.63 11.29
N GLY A 145 5.85 -10.69 12.19
CA GLY A 145 6.89 -9.68 12.28
C GLY A 145 8.21 -10.24 12.78
N ALA A 146 9.24 -9.40 12.77
CA ALA A 146 10.55 -9.73 13.35
C ALA A 146 10.72 -9.02 14.70
N CYS A 147 11.34 -9.70 15.67
CA CYS A 147 11.59 -9.20 17.01
C CYS A 147 12.73 -8.17 17.11
N GLU A 148 13.46 -7.94 16.02
CA GLU A 148 14.48 -6.91 15.91
C GLU A 148 14.41 -6.28 14.50
N SER A 149 14.60 -4.96 14.40
CA SER A 149 14.74 -4.23 13.12
C SER A 149 15.90 -3.24 13.22
N TYR A 150 16.56 -2.91 12.11
CA TYR A 150 17.80 -2.10 12.14
C TYR A 150 17.57 -0.58 12.38
N ASP A 151 16.33 -0.08 12.42
CA ASP A 151 16.09 1.37 12.58
C ASP A 151 14.71 1.73 13.20
N THR A 152 14.12 0.86 14.03
CA THR A 152 12.80 1.04 14.71
C THR A 152 11.58 1.25 13.80
N ASN A 153 11.77 1.29 12.49
CA ASN A 153 10.69 1.07 11.53
C ASN A 153 10.49 -0.44 11.49
N ASP A 154 9.62 -0.94 12.37
CA ASP A 154 9.21 -2.33 12.37
C ASP A 154 8.90 -2.78 10.94
N VAL A 155 9.24 -4.02 10.62
CA VAL A 155 8.73 -4.70 9.43
C VAL A 155 7.52 -5.54 9.86
N PRO A 156 6.35 -4.98 10.21
CA PRO A 156 5.18 -5.81 10.41
C PRO A 156 4.64 -6.18 9.03
N PHE A 157 4.79 -7.45 8.65
CA PHE A 157 3.98 -8.00 7.60
C PHE A 157 2.58 -8.26 8.18
N VAL A 158 1.67 -7.31 7.98
CA VAL A 158 0.25 -7.50 8.32
C VAL A 158 -0.43 -8.18 7.13
N LYS A 159 -0.77 -9.48 7.26
CA LYS A 159 -1.81 -10.08 6.43
C LYS A 159 -2.58 -11.14 7.22
N SER A 160 -3.86 -10.81 7.42
CA SER A 160 -4.87 -11.58 8.15
C SER A 160 -5.01 -13.03 7.66
N THR A 161 -5.02 -13.99 8.58
CA THR A 161 -5.30 -15.42 8.30
C THR A 161 -6.43 -16.01 9.16
N THR A 162 -7.42 -15.23 9.60
CA THR A 162 -8.65 -15.86 10.13
C THR A 162 -9.48 -16.50 9.01
N PRO A 163 -10.11 -17.68 9.25
CA PRO A 163 -11.16 -18.17 8.36
C PRO A 163 -12.32 -17.18 8.41
N GLY A 164 -12.56 -16.48 7.31
CA GLY A 164 -13.72 -15.61 7.13
C GLY A 164 -13.48 -14.15 7.48
N TRP A 165 -12.57 -13.45 6.78
CA TRP A 165 -12.84 -12.03 6.55
C TRP A 165 -14.26 -11.94 5.97
N SER A 166 -15.14 -11.27 6.69
CA SER A 166 -16.50 -11.01 6.27
C SER A 166 -16.65 -9.51 6.08
N CYS A 167 -17.45 -9.15 5.09
CA CYS A 167 -17.78 -7.76 4.88
C CYS A 167 -18.41 -7.15 6.15
N GLY A 168 -17.84 -6.06 6.67
CA GLY A 168 -18.19 -5.50 7.98
C GLY A 168 -16.99 -5.38 8.93
N SER A 169 -15.91 -6.11 8.68
CA SER A 169 -14.66 -6.02 9.47
C SER A 169 -13.80 -4.83 9.03
N ASP A 170 -13.00 -4.32 9.96
CA ASP A 170 -11.96 -3.34 9.65
C ASP A 170 -10.85 -3.97 8.79
N LEU A 171 -10.25 -3.15 7.94
CA LEU A 171 -9.11 -3.46 7.10
C LEU A 171 -7.98 -2.50 7.44
N VAL A 172 -6.77 -3.03 7.64
CA VAL A 172 -5.56 -2.21 7.76
C VAL A 172 -4.99 -2.07 6.36
N ASP A 173 -4.78 -0.83 5.93
CA ASP A 173 -4.11 -0.55 4.67
C ASP A 173 -2.59 -0.53 4.88
N PRO A 174 -1.85 -1.53 4.37
CA PRO A 174 -0.41 -1.64 4.62
C PRO A 174 0.43 -0.57 3.91
N ARG A 175 -0.21 0.34 3.16
CA ARG A 175 0.47 1.39 2.39
C ARG A 175 0.60 2.70 3.15
N ASP A 176 -0.30 2.94 4.10
CA ASP A 176 -0.38 4.16 4.89
C ASP A 176 -0.72 3.93 6.37
N ASP A 177 -0.78 2.67 6.82
CA ASP A 177 -1.17 2.21 8.15
C ASP A 177 -2.56 2.69 8.61
N ASN A 178 -3.40 3.17 7.68
CA ASN A 178 -4.74 3.60 8.01
C ASN A 178 -5.68 2.41 8.18
N ILE A 179 -6.58 2.54 9.15
CA ILE A 179 -7.65 1.57 9.38
C ILE A 179 -8.93 2.08 8.72
N TYR A 180 -9.42 1.30 7.77
CA TYR A 180 -10.68 1.56 7.08
C TYR A 180 -11.72 0.51 7.47
N GLY A 181 -12.97 0.90 7.63
CA GLY A 181 -14.05 -0.07 7.80
C GLY A 181 -14.45 -0.68 6.45
N SER A 182 -15.14 -1.82 6.48
CA SER A 182 -15.85 -2.35 5.32
C SER A 182 -17.35 -2.48 5.59
N ILE A 183 -18.16 -2.42 4.54
CA ILE A 183 -19.62 -2.48 4.65
C ILE A 183 -20.24 -3.22 3.46
N LEU A 184 -21.20 -4.08 3.79
CA LEU A 184 -21.97 -4.83 2.79
C LEU A 184 -23.10 -3.92 2.32
N ALA A 185 -23.03 -3.47 1.07
CA ALA A 185 -24.06 -2.61 0.51
C ALA A 185 -25.24 -3.42 -0.03
N ALA A 186 -26.33 -2.72 -0.34
CA ALA A 186 -27.56 -3.32 -0.84
C ALA A 186 -27.38 -4.04 -2.20
N ASP A 187 -26.30 -3.77 -2.93
CA ASP A 187 -25.93 -4.48 -4.16
C ASP A 187 -25.32 -5.86 -3.90
N GLY A 188 -25.10 -6.24 -2.64
CA GLY A 188 -24.49 -7.50 -2.23
C GLY A 188 -22.97 -7.50 -2.29
N ASN A 189 -22.34 -6.38 -2.64
CA ASN A 189 -20.89 -6.26 -2.70
C ASN A 189 -20.34 -5.63 -1.42
N CYS A 190 -19.06 -5.90 -1.15
CA CYS A 190 -18.37 -5.27 -0.05
C CYS A 190 -17.57 -4.04 -0.47
N TRP A 191 -17.77 -2.95 0.25
CA TRP A 191 -17.20 -1.63 -0.04
C TRP A 191 -16.45 -1.09 1.18
N MET A 192 -15.49 -0.19 0.96
CA MET A 192 -14.89 0.57 2.06
C MET A 192 -15.89 1.57 2.66
N ASP A 193 -15.87 1.75 3.97
CA ASP A 193 -16.80 2.61 4.71
C ASP A 193 -16.56 4.12 4.47
N ARG A 194 -15.38 4.50 3.99
CA ARG A 194 -14.99 5.89 3.67
C ARG A 194 -14.16 5.99 2.38
N ASN A 195 -14.00 7.21 1.88
CA ASN A 195 -13.13 7.50 0.73
C ASN A 195 -11.67 7.26 1.14
N LEU A 196 -10.81 6.88 0.19
CA LEU A 196 -9.37 6.84 0.46
C LEU A 196 -8.87 8.24 0.88
N GLY A 197 -8.00 8.30 1.90
CA GLY A 197 -7.52 9.54 2.49
C GLY A 197 -8.51 10.25 3.43
N ALA A 198 -9.71 9.69 3.65
CA ALA A 198 -10.65 10.24 4.62
C ALA A 198 -10.24 9.88 6.05
N THR A 199 -10.23 10.87 6.94
CA THR A 199 -9.86 10.68 8.35
C THR A 199 -10.93 9.94 9.18
N ARG A 200 -12.17 9.89 8.69
CA ARG A 200 -13.28 9.16 9.33
C ARG A 200 -14.40 8.82 8.36
N ALA A 201 -15.28 7.91 8.78
CA ALA A 201 -16.58 7.71 8.14
C ALA A 201 -17.46 8.96 8.27
N ALA A 202 -18.30 9.21 7.27
CA ALA A 202 -19.09 10.43 7.17
C ALA A 202 -20.17 10.52 8.25
N ILE A 203 -20.28 11.70 8.88
CA ILE A 203 -21.38 12.05 9.81
C ILE A 203 -22.40 13.02 9.18
N ALA A 204 -22.14 13.50 7.97
CA ALA A 204 -23.03 14.32 7.16
C ALA A 204 -22.65 14.20 5.69
N TYR A 205 -23.58 14.50 4.77
CA TYR A 205 -23.32 14.45 3.33
C TYR A 205 -22.17 15.40 2.91
N ASN A 206 -21.98 16.51 3.63
CA ASN A 206 -20.95 17.52 3.40
C ASN A 206 -19.86 17.54 4.50
N ASP A 207 -19.57 16.40 5.11
CA ASP A 207 -18.50 16.26 6.11
C ASP A 207 -17.12 16.32 5.44
N SER A 208 -16.41 17.43 5.63
CA SER A 208 -15.08 17.65 5.03
C SER A 208 -14.03 16.64 5.50
N GLN A 209 -14.20 16.05 6.68
CA GLN A 209 -13.29 15.02 7.19
C GLN A 209 -13.47 13.66 6.50
N ALA A 210 -14.57 13.49 5.76
CA ALA A 210 -14.92 12.28 5.03
C ALA A 210 -14.73 12.41 3.50
N TYR A 211 -14.36 13.58 2.99
CA TYR A 211 -14.17 13.82 1.55
C TYR A 211 -13.10 12.95 0.94
N GLY A 212 -12.05 12.63 1.71
CA GLY A 212 -10.87 11.93 1.22
C GLY A 212 -10.09 12.74 0.18
N ASP A 213 -9.18 12.04 -0.49
CA ASP A 213 -8.29 12.62 -1.48
C ASP A 213 -8.87 12.61 -2.89
N LEU A 214 -8.30 13.43 -3.79
CA LEU A 214 -8.78 13.64 -5.16
C LEU A 214 -7.74 13.18 -6.19
N TYR A 215 -7.86 11.94 -6.63
CA TYR A 215 -6.91 11.25 -7.49
C TYR A 215 -7.09 11.62 -8.97
N GLN A 216 -5.99 11.65 -9.72
CA GLN A 216 -6.01 11.64 -11.19
C GLN A 216 -6.18 10.22 -11.70
N TRP A 217 -6.99 10.02 -12.74
CA TRP A 217 -7.37 8.68 -13.15
C TRP A 217 -6.16 7.87 -13.60
N GLY A 218 -5.96 6.68 -13.03
CA GLY A 218 -4.84 5.79 -13.36
C GLY A 218 -3.52 6.09 -12.64
N ARG A 219 -3.45 7.14 -11.82
CA ARG A 219 -2.22 7.52 -11.10
C ARG A 219 -2.20 6.91 -9.69
N TYR A 220 -1.05 6.38 -9.29
CA TYR A 220 -0.87 5.87 -7.92
C TYR A 220 -0.84 7.03 -6.90
N ALA A 221 -1.06 6.71 -5.61
CA ALA A 221 -0.93 7.68 -4.53
C ALA A 221 0.56 8.07 -4.36
N ASP A 222 0.96 9.19 -4.97
CA ASP A 222 2.34 9.72 -4.95
C ASP A 222 2.41 11.14 -4.34
N GLY A 223 1.29 11.64 -3.80
CA GLY A 223 1.14 12.96 -3.21
C GLY A 223 0.23 13.89 -4.00
N HIS A 224 -0.01 13.60 -5.28
CA HIS A 224 -0.85 14.46 -6.15
C HIS A 224 -2.30 14.52 -5.72
N GLN A 225 -2.79 13.47 -5.07
CA GLN A 225 -4.17 13.33 -4.66
C GLN A 225 -4.53 14.31 -3.53
N LEU A 226 -3.52 14.80 -2.80
CA LEU A 226 -3.70 15.73 -1.70
C LEU A 226 -4.22 17.06 -2.26
N THR A 227 -5.25 17.60 -1.62
CA THR A 227 -5.86 18.87 -2.03
C THR A 227 -4.92 20.07 -1.92
N THR A 228 -3.84 19.92 -1.14
CA THR A 228 -2.78 20.90 -0.91
C THR A 228 -1.55 20.72 -1.81
N SER A 229 -1.54 19.73 -2.70
CA SER A 229 -0.42 19.51 -3.62
C SER A 229 -0.22 20.71 -4.56
N ASP A 230 1.04 20.93 -4.94
CA ASP A 230 1.38 21.89 -5.98
C ASP A 230 0.89 21.42 -7.36
N ASN A 231 0.93 22.33 -8.34
CA ASN A 231 0.52 22.06 -9.71
C ASN A 231 1.71 22.09 -10.66
N THR A 232 1.70 21.21 -11.65
CA THR A 232 2.62 21.25 -12.79
C THR A 232 1.85 21.07 -14.10
N ALA A 233 2.21 21.81 -15.14
CA ALA A 233 1.66 21.60 -16.49
C ALA A 233 2.48 20.58 -17.30
N THR A 234 3.54 20.02 -16.72
CA THR A 234 4.42 19.05 -17.39
C THR A 234 3.78 17.66 -17.33
N LEU A 235 3.36 17.14 -18.48
CA LEU A 235 2.77 15.80 -18.57
C LEU A 235 3.82 14.71 -18.32
N SER A 236 3.41 13.62 -17.68
CA SER A 236 4.29 12.48 -17.46
C SER A 236 4.44 11.62 -18.72
N ALA A 237 5.66 11.19 -19.02
CA ALA A 237 5.93 10.23 -20.09
C ALA A 237 5.77 8.76 -19.64
N SER A 238 5.57 8.53 -18.34
CA SER A 238 5.51 7.20 -17.73
C SER A 238 4.34 7.09 -16.74
N ASP A 239 4.09 5.89 -16.23
CA ASP A 239 3.03 5.63 -15.25
C ASP A 239 3.36 6.18 -13.85
N THR A 240 4.62 6.60 -13.64
CA THR A 240 5.12 7.23 -12.39
C THR A 240 5.82 8.56 -12.72
N PRO A 241 5.21 9.72 -12.42
CA PRO A 241 5.79 11.02 -12.74
C PRO A 241 7.08 11.36 -11.97
N GLY A 242 7.32 10.70 -10.82
CA GLY A 242 8.49 10.94 -9.97
C GLY A 242 8.36 12.16 -9.05
N HIS A 243 7.16 12.74 -8.93
CA HIS A 243 6.85 13.85 -8.03
C HIS A 243 5.39 13.76 -7.56
N GLY A 244 5.05 14.48 -6.50
CA GLY A 244 3.71 14.56 -5.93
C GLY A 244 2.84 15.70 -6.46
N ASP A 245 3.29 16.47 -7.45
CA ASP A 245 2.47 17.56 -7.99
C ASP A 245 1.28 17.02 -8.79
N PHE A 246 0.14 17.71 -8.72
CA PHE A 246 -1.00 17.44 -9.58
C PHE A 246 -0.75 18.00 -10.98
N ILE A 247 -0.91 17.15 -11.99
CA ILE A 247 -0.58 17.49 -13.37
C ILE A 247 -1.79 18.13 -14.05
N THR A 248 -1.71 19.41 -14.39
CA THR A 248 -2.74 20.08 -15.18
C THR A 248 -2.54 19.82 -16.67
N ALA A 249 -3.64 19.52 -17.38
CA ALA A 249 -3.67 19.22 -18.81
C ALA A 249 -4.80 20.03 -19.47
N ALA A 250 -4.47 21.21 -19.98
CA ALA A 250 -5.43 22.11 -20.62
C ALA A 250 -5.74 21.77 -22.10
N SER A 251 -5.05 20.77 -22.68
CA SER A 251 -5.18 20.39 -24.09
C SER A 251 -5.67 18.95 -24.23
N SER A 252 -6.50 18.70 -25.24
CA SER A 252 -7.01 17.37 -25.58
C SER A 252 -5.86 16.36 -25.75
N PRO A 253 -5.94 15.15 -25.18
CA PRO A 253 -7.11 14.52 -24.56
C PRO A 253 -7.34 14.86 -23.07
N ASN A 254 -6.62 15.84 -22.51
CA ASN A 254 -6.71 16.26 -21.11
C ASN A 254 -6.36 15.10 -20.16
N ASP A 255 -5.18 14.54 -20.38
CA ASP A 255 -4.60 13.46 -19.59
C ASP A 255 -3.32 13.96 -18.92
N TRP A 256 -3.06 13.49 -17.69
CA TRP A 256 -1.83 13.79 -16.96
C TRP A 256 -0.61 13.10 -17.57
N ARG A 257 -0.85 12.07 -18.40
CA ARG A 257 0.19 11.30 -19.08
C ARG A 257 0.14 11.52 -20.59
N SER A 258 1.33 11.64 -21.20
CA SER A 258 1.51 11.66 -22.65
C SER A 258 2.67 10.71 -23.04
N PRO A 259 2.40 9.59 -23.73
CA PRO A 259 1.10 9.20 -24.31
C PRO A 259 0.07 8.79 -23.24
N GLN A 260 -1.22 8.81 -23.56
CA GLN A 260 -2.27 8.30 -22.68
C GLN A 260 -2.17 6.78 -22.49
N SER A 261 -2.54 6.27 -21.31
CA SER A 261 -2.59 4.83 -21.01
C SER A 261 -3.97 4.40 -20.53
N SER A 262 -4.47 3.29 -21.06
CA SER A 262 -5.78 2.69 -20.72
C SER A 262 -5.64 1.38 -19.91
N SER A 263 -4.42 0.97 -19.57
CA SER A 263 -4.15 -0.26 -18.79
C SER A 263 -4.07 -0.01 -17.28
N LEU A 264 -4.25 1.23 -16.84
CA LEU A 264 -4.14 1.62 -15.43
C LEU A 264 -5.44 1.31 -14.69
N TRP A 265 -5.33 0.95 -13.40
CA TRP A 265 -6.47 0.60 -12.52
C TRP A 265 -7.33 -0.58 -12.98
N GLN A 266 -6.77 -1.49 -13.79
CA GLN A 266 -7.50 -2.64 -14.35
C GLN A 266 -7.48 -3.84 -13.38
N GLY A 267 -8.34 -3.81 -12.36
CA GLY A 267 -8.50 -4.88 -11.37
C GLY A 267 -7.60 -4.74 -10.14
N GLU A 268 -7.65 -5.71 -9.22
CA GLU A 268 -6.86 -5.72 -7.98
C GLU A 268 -5.35 -5.62 -8.27
N ASN A 269 -4.86 -6.47 -9.17
CA ASN A 269 -3.46 -6.50 -9.59
C ASN A 269 -3.14 -5.49 -10.73
N GLY A 270 -4.06 -4.56 -10.99
CA GLY A 270 -3.90 -3.55 -12.02
C GLY A 270 -2.81 -2.55 -11.68
N THR A 271 -2.05 -2.10 -12.69
CA THR A 271 -1.02 -1.07 -12.51
C THR A 271 -1.62 0.19 -11.86
N ASN A 272 -0.90 0.73 -10.87
CA ASN A 272 -1.27 1.92 -10.12
C ASN A 272 -2.57 1.83 -9.30
N ASN A 273 -3.11 0.64 -9.02
CA ASN A 273 -4.28 0.49 -8.15
C ASN A 273 -4.04 1.18 -6.78
N PRO A 274 -4.80 2.26 -6.45
CA PRO A 274 -4.66 2.99 -5.21
C PRO A 274 -5.51 2.38 -4.10
N CYS A 275 -6.15 1.22 -4.29
CA CYS A 275 -6.84 0.50 -3.23
C CYS A 275 -5.92 -0.51 -2.51
N PRO A 276 -6.23 -0.89 -1.25
CA PRO A 276 -5.46 -1.90 -0.51
C PRO A 276 -5.47 -3.26 -1.23
N ASN A 277 -4.56 -4.15 -0.85
CA ASN A 277 -4.55 -5.53 -1.37
C ASN A 277 -5.90 -6.23 -1.08
N GLY A 278 -6.44 -6.96 -2.05
CA GLY A 278 -7.80 -7.51 -2.01
C GLY A 278 -8.89 -6.52 -2.44
N TRP A 279 -8.55 -5.28 -2.80
CA TRP A 279 -9.49 -4.23 -3.16
C TRP A 279 -9.10 -3.56 -4.47
N ARG A 280 -10.11 -3.02 -5.16
CA ARG A 280 -9.93 -2.30 -6.42
C ARG A 280 -10.91 -1.15 -6.56
N LEU A 281 -10.71 -0.35 -7.60
CA LEU A 281 -11.76 0.56 -8.04
C LEU A 281 -12.95 -0.24 -8.60
N PRO A 282 -14.19 0.18 -8.31
CA PRO A 282 -15.37 -0.35 -8.94
C PRO A 282 -15.39 -0.02 -10.44
N THR A 283 -16.07 -0.86 -11.19
CA THR A 283 -16.43 -0.66 -12.59
C THR A 283 -17.52 0.39 -12.73
N GLY A 284 -17.48 1.15 -13.83
CA GLY A 284 -18.38 2.25 -14.13
C GLY A 284 -19.29 1.99 -15.33
N GLY A 285 -19.99 3.03 -15.75
CA GLY A 285 -20.99 2.97 -16.82
C GLY A 285 -22.33 2.38 -16.36
N GLY A 286 -23.33 2.42 -17.24
CA GLY A 286 -24.72 2.09 -16.90
C GLY A 286 -24.97 0.64 -16.48
N GLY A 287 -24.00 -0.25 -16.65
CA GLY A 287 -24.05 -1.65 -16.18
C GLY A 287 -22.91 -2.04 -15.24
N GLY A 288 -22.09 -1.08 -14.79
CA GLY A 288 -21.00 -1.35 -13.84
C GLY A 288 -21.47 -1.41 -12.39
N GLU A 289 -20.56 -1.77 -11.49
CA GLU A 289 -20.80 -1.88 -10.04
C GLU A 289 -21.35 -0.58 -9.43
N TRP A 290 -20.88 0.58 -9.91
CA TRP A 290 -21.45 1.86 -9.48
C TRP A 290 -22.94 2.02 -9.82
N ALA A 291 -23.37 1.60 -11.01
CA ALA A 291 -24.77 1.66 -11.40
C ALA A 291 -25.61 0.66 -10.60
N GLY A 292 -25.06 -0.53 -10.34
CA GLY A 292 -25.65 -1.54 -9.46
C GLY A 292 -25.90 -1.00 -8.05
N LEU A 293 -24.86 -0.43 -7.42
CA LEU A 293 -24.95 0.21 -6.11
C LEU A 293 -26.01 1.32 -6.08
N ILE A 294 -25.96 2.27 -7.02
CA ILE A 294 -26.90 3.40 -7.06
C ILE A 294 -28.34 2.91 -7.14
N SER A 295 -28.60 1.90 -7.97
CA SER A 295 -29.93 1.31 -8.11
C SER A 295 -30.36 0.57 -6.86
N ALA A 296 -29.50 -0.24 -6.26
CA ALA A 296 -29.81 -1.06 -5.09
C ALA A 296 -30.05 -0.22 -3.83
N GLU A 297 -29.28 0.85 -3.65
CA GLU A 297 -29.38 1.79 -2.53
C GLU A 297 -30.44 2.88 -2.74
N GLY A 298 -31.07 2.96 -3.93
CA GLY A 298 -32.08 3.98 -4.23
C GLY A 298 -31.53 5.41 -4.23
N ILE A 299 -30.26 5.58 -4.64
CA ILE A 299 -29.61 6.89 -4.64
C ILE A 299 -30.19 7.74 -5.77
N THR A 300 -30.74 8.91 -5.42
CA THR A 300 -31.34 9.87 -6.38
C THR A 300 -30.73 11.26 -6.27
N ASN A 301 -30.13 11.61 -5.13
CA ASN A 301 -29.48 12.88 -4.83
C ASN A 301 -28.50 12.73 -3.66
N SER A 302 -27.83 13.82 -3.27
CA SER A 302 -26.85 13.85 -2.17
C SER A 302 -27.40 13.42 -0.81
N VAL A 303 -28.70 13.65 -0.52
CA VAL A 303 -29.33 13.22 0.74
C VAL A 303 -29.47 11.70 0.75
N THR A 304 -30.01 11.11 -0.31
CA THR A 304 -30.12 9.65 -0.43
C THR A 304 -28.75 8.97 -0.53
N ALA A 305 -27.75 9.63 -1.14
CA ALA A 305 -26.39 9.11 -1.21
C ALA A 305 -25.75 9.01 0.19
N TYR A 306 -25.96 10.01 1.04
CA TYR A 306 -25.52 9.95 2.44
C TYR A 306 -26.33 8.98 3.30
N ASN A 307 -27.62 8.80 3.00
CA ASN A 307 -28.47 7.85 3.72
C ASN A 307 -28.31 6.39 3.26
N SER A 308 -27.58 6.14 2.17
CA SER A 308 -27.20 4.79 1.73
C SER A 308 -26.26 4.11 2.72
N SER A 309 -26.08 2.80 2.58
CA SER A 309 -25.10 2.04 3.38
C SER A 309 -23.71 2.67 3.33
N LEU A 310 -23.28 3.21 2.18
CA LEU A 310 -21.92 3.76 2.01
C LEU A 310 -21.73 5.20 2.51
N LYS A 311 -22.81 5.89 2.89
CA LYS A 311 -22.79 7.29 3.30
C LYS A 311 -21.94 8.20 2.40
N LEU A 312 -22.17 8.13 1.08
CA LEU A 312 -21.38 8.89 0.11
C LEU A 312 -21.49 10.40 0.33
N VAL A 313 -20.39 11.11 0.13
CA VAL A 313 -20.25 12.53 0.45
C VAL A 313 -19.99 13.38 -0.79
N VAL A 314 -20.31 14.67 -0.69
CA VAL A 314 -20.10 15.66 -1.75
C VAL A 314 -18.69 16.26 -1.72
N SER A 315 -17.69 15.42 -2.03
CA SER A 315 -16.25 15.73 -1.99
C SER A 315 -15.76 16.77 -3.00
N GLY A 316 -16.59 17.16 -3.96
CA GLY A 316 -16.19 18.07 -5.04
C GLY A 316 -15.18 17.44 -5.99
N ARG A 317 -14.39 18.28 -6.66
CA ARG A 317 -13.38 17.84 -7.64
C ARG A 317 -12.22 18.82 -7.75
N ARG A 318 -11.12 18.32 -8.33
CA ARG A 318 -9.98 19.13 -8.78
C ARG A 318 -9.99 19.24 -10.31
N HIS A 319 -9.78 20.46 -10.80
CA HIS A 319 -9.87 20.80 -12.21
C HIS A 319 -8.61 20.38 -12.99
N ASP A 320 -8.83 19.81 -14.17
CA ASP A 320 -7.76 19.36 -15.07
C ASP A 320 -6.98 20.51 -15.70
N ASP A 321 -7.58 21.69 -15.90
CA ASP A 321 -6.94 22.83 -16.56
C ASP A 321 -6.05 23.68 -15.64
N ASN A 322 -6.42 23.80 -14.36
CA ASN A 322 -5.78 24.73 -13.43
C ASN A 322 -5.51 24.16 -12.02
N GLY A 323 -5.92 22.92 -11.74
CA GLY A 323 -5.73 22.27 -10.44
C GLY A 323 -6.62 22.83 -9.32
N GLY A 324 -7.53 23.76 -9.63
CA GLY A 324 -8.42 24.38 -8.65
C GLY A 324 -9.46 23.41 -8.10
N LEU A 325 -9.77 23.55 -6.81
CA LEU A 325 -10.84 22.81 -6.15
C LEU A 325 -12.18 23.49 -6.40
N SER A 326 -13.23 22.71 -6.67
CA SER A 326 -14.58 23.24 -6.84
C SER A 326 -15.65 22.28 -6.31
N LEU A 327 -16.84 22.83 -6.04
CA LEU A 327 -18.07 22.08 -5.73
C LEU A 327 -18.03 21.21 -4.45
N GLN A 328 -17.02 21.37 -3.61
CA GLN A 328 -16.97 20.77 -2.27
C GLN A 328 -18.21 21.18 -1.47
N GLY A 329 -18.84 20.22 -0.80
CA GLY A 329 -20.08 20.46 -0.06
C GLY A 329 -21.33 20.53 -0.93
N SER A 330 -21.22 20.35 -2.26
CA SER A 330 -22.36 20.46 -3.18
C SER A 330 -22.49 19.29 -4.18
N TRP A 331 -21.37 18.78 -4.70
CA TRP A 331 -21.36 17.66 -5.65
C TRP A 331 -20.39 16.57 -5.19
N GLY A 332 -20.80 15.30 -5.31
CA GLY A 332 -19.92 14.15 -5.15
C GLY A 332 -19.43 13.70 -6.51
N TYR A 333 -18.12 13.45 -6.64
CA TYR A 333 -17.52 12.88 -7.85
C TYR A 333 -16.62 11.71 -7.48
N TYR A 334 -16.84 10.57 -8.14
CA TYR A 334 -16.21 9.30 -7.82
C TYR A 334 -15.65 8.62 -9.06
N TRP A 335 -14.43 8.13 -8.96
CA TRP A 335 -13.81 7.39 -10.06
C TRP A 335 -14.33 5.96 -10.18
N SER A 336 -14.19 5.43 -11.39
CA SER A 336 -14.30 3.99 -11.69
C SER A 336 -13.05 3.53 -12.45
N SER A 337 -12.82 2.21 -12.52
CA SER A 337 -11.76 1.61 -13.33
C SER A 337 -12.06 1.59 -14.84
N THR A 338 -13.29 1.90 -15.25
CA THR A 338 -13.73 1.70 -16.63
C THR A 338 -13.26 2.81 -17.56
N VAL A 339 -12.55 2.41 -18.60
CA VAL A 339 -12.10 3.28 -19.71
C VAL A 339 -13.25 3.54 -20.69
N SER A 340 -13.36 4.78 -21.17
CA SER A 340 -14.33 5.19 -22.19
C SER A 340 -13.65 6.07 -23.24
N GLY A 341 -13.08 5.46 -24.27
CA GLY A 341 -12.30 6.16 -25.29
C GLY A 341 -11.09 6.89 -24.69
N SER A 342 -10.97 8.19 -24.93
CA SER A 342 -9.94 9.05 -24.33
C SER A 342 -10.24 9.48 -22.90
N ASN A 343 -11.43 9.15 -22.40
CA ASN A 343 -11.92 9.49 -21.07
C ASN A 343 -11.96 8.25 -20.20
N SER A 344 -12.41 8.45 -18.97
CA SER A 344 -12.76 7.37 -18.04
C SER A 344 -14.11 7.63 -17.40
N SER A 345 -14.80 6.54 -17.05
CA SER A 345 -16.10 6.62 -16.41
C SER A 345 -15.97 7.08 -14.97
N SER A 346 -16.94 7.89 -14.54
CA SER A 346 -17.08 8.46 -13.22
C SER A 346 -18.57 8.51 -12.87
N VAL A 347 -18.85 8.64 -11.58
CA VAL A 347 -20.18 8.88 -11.04
C VAL A 347 -20.22 10.29 -10.47
N TYR A 348 -21.36 10.96 -10.61
CA TYR A 348 -21.64 12.14 -9.82
C TYR A 348 -23.03 12.13 -9.21
N PHE A 349 -23.18 12.87 -8.11
CA PHE A 349 -24.48 13.22 -7.55
C PHE A 349 -24.44 14.60 -6.92
N SER A 350 -25.62 15.23 -6.82
CA SER A 350 -25.83 16.54 -6.21
C SER A 350 -27.21 16.58 -5.56
N SER A 351 -27.64 17.73 -5.06
CA SER A 351 -29.00 17.92 -4.56
C SER A 351 -30.09 17.71 -5.62
N SER A 352 -29.75 17.85 -6.91
CA SER A 352 -30.72 17.80 -8.02
C SER A 352 -30.74 16.50 -8.82
N GLY A 353 -29.83 15.57 -8.55
CA GLY A 353 -29.78 14.30 -9.28
C GLY A 353 -28.50 13.50 -9.10
N VAL A 354 -28.48 12.33 -9.75
CA VAL A 354 -27.35 11.39 -9.82
C VAL A 354 -27.13 10.96 -11.26
N SER A 355 -25.89 10.62 -11.62
CA SER A 355 -25.55 9.92 -12.85
C SER A 355 -24.47 8.89 -12.61
N SER A 356 -24.76 7.65 -12.97
CA SER A 356 -23.82 6.51 -12.96
C SER A 356 -23.05 6.33 -14.29
N SER A 357 -23.39 7.14 -15.30
CA SER A 357 -22.88 7.01 -16.68
C SER A 357 -22.31 8.34 -17.16
N PHE A 358 -21.29 8.83 -16.46
CA PHE A 358 -20.62 10.09 -16.77
C PHE A 358 -19.16 9.83 -17.16
N ASN A 359 -18.72 10.36 -18.29
CA ASN A 359 -17.35 10.19 -18.76
C ASN A 359 -16.60 11.51 -18.67
N VAL A 360 -15.39 11.48 -18.12
CA VAL A 360 -14.55 12.67 -17.90
C VAL A 360 -13.10 12.42 -18.25
N THR A 361 -12.40 13.53 -18.48
CA THR A 361 -10.97 13.57 -18.79
C THR A 361 -10.14 13.05 -17.61
N ARG A 362 -9.06 12.32 -17.93
CA ARG A 362 -8.28 11.55 -16.93
C ARG A 362 -7.42 12.43 -16.02
N ALA A 363 -7.16 13.68 -16.40
CA ALA A 363 -6.42 14.64 -15.58
C ALA A 363 -7.24 15.24 -14.42
N ARG A 364 -8.55 14.99 -14.32
CA ARG A 364 -9.37 15.51 -13.20
C ARG A 364 -9.05 14.81 -11.89
N GLY A 365 -9.27 15.51 -10.77
CA GLY A 365 -9.20 14.95 -9.43
C GLY A 365 -10.59 14.56 -8.92
N HIS A 366 -10.85 13.28 -8.70
CA HIS A 366 -12.09 12.77 -8.09
C HIS A 366 -11.78 11.80 -6.95
N ALA A 367 -12.75 11.60 -6.06
CA ALA A 367 -12.60 10.71 -4.93
C ALA A 367 -12.57 9.24 -5.38
N VAL A 368 -11.92 8.40 -4.57
CA VAL A 368 -11.88 6.95 -4.76
C VAL A 368 -12.57 6.27 -3.59
N ARG A 369 -13.45 5.32 -3.93
CA ARG A 369 -14.13 4.42 -3.01
C ARG A 369 -13.91 3.01 -3.52
N CYS A 370 -13.20 2.18 -2.76
CA CYS A 370 -12.84 0.85 -3.21
C CYS A 370 -13.93 -0.18 -2.90
N ILE A 371 -13.97 -1.21 -3.74
CA ILE A 371 -14.79 -2.40 -3.64
C ILE A 371 -13.86 -3.61 -3.51
N ARG A 372 -14.26 -4.61 -2.73
CA ARG A 372 -13.47 -5.84 -2.60
C ARG A 372 -13.45 -6.57 -3.93
N ASP A 373 -12.29 -7.11 -4.29
CA ASP A 373 -12.22 -8.01 -5.44
C ASP A 373 -12.88 -9.34 -5.10
N SER A 374 -13.79 -9.78 -5.96
CA SER A 374 -14.73 -10.88 -5.74
C SER A 374 -14.09 -12.26 -5.76
#